data_AF-A0A8E3B2K5-F1
#
_entry.id   AF-A0A8E3B2K5-F1
#
_cell.length_a   1.000
_cell.length_b   1.000
_cell.length_c   1.000
_cell.angle_alpha   90.00
_cell.angle_beta   90.00
_cell.angle_gamma   90.00
#
_symmetry.space_group_name_H-M   'P 1'
#
loop_
_entity.id
_entity.type
_entity.pdbx_description
1 polymer ?
#
loop_
_entity_poly.entity_id
_entity_poly.type
_entity_poly.pdbx_seq_one_letter_code
_entity_poly.pdbx_strand_id
1 'polypeptide(L)'
;MNAHTAIAEQPAETWRFKLGQCISHKDQVMPSLVMGRVRTTKGREVYGVRSFMNVDLNRDRMILAESLVDVVVGTAPCLECLLHQTGLCPACGLPAA
;
A
#
# COMPACT_ATOMS: atom_id res chain seq x y z
N MET A 1 -29.86 -37.04 -9.31
CA MET A 1 -28.63 -36.84 -8.52
C MET A 1 -28.12 -35.44 -8.85
N ASN A 2 -28.35 -34.46 -7.97
CA ASN A 2 -27.90 -33.09 -8.19
C ASN A 2 -26.72 -32.84 -7.27
N ALA A 3 -25.52 -32.76 -7.85
CA ALA A 3 -24.33 -32.40 -7.13
C ALA A 3 -24.42 -30.92 -6.74
N HIS A 4 -24.59 -30.65 -5.46
CA HIS A 4 -24.37 -29.33 -4.90
C HIS A 4 -22.87 -29.07 -4.94
N THR A 5 -22.42 -28.24 -5.88
CA THR A 5 -21.05 -27.73 -5.93
C THR A 5 -20.79 -26.95 -4.64
N ALA A 6 -20.00 -27.53 -3.73
CA ALA A 6 -19.51 -26.82 -2.57
C ALA A 6 -18.70 -25.63 -3.05
N ILE A 7 -19.23 -24.42 -2.86
CA ILE A 7 -18.47 -23.19 -2.99
C ILE A 7 -17.45 -23.25 -1.85
N ALA A 8 -16.26 -23.75 -2.13
CA ALA A 8 -15.15 -23.60 -1.21
C ALA A 8 -14.92 -22.10 -1.05
N GLU A 9 -15.20 -21.56 0.14
CA GLU A 9 -14.81 -20.20 0.51
C GLU A 9 -13.31 -20.09 0.22
N GLN A 10 -12.95 -19.36 -0.83
CA GLN A 10 -11.54 -19.12 -1.12
C GLN A 10 -10.95 -18.44 0.12
N PRO A 11 -9.85 -18.96 0.70
CA PRO A 11 -9.25 -18.32 1.85
C PRO A 11 -8.97 -16.87 1.47
N ALA A 12 -9.56 -15.93 2.21
CA ALA A 12 -9.34 -14.51 2.00
C ALA A 12 -7.83 -14.28 2.07
N GLU A 13 -7.19 -14.03 0.92
CA GLU A 13 -5.74 -13.86 0.89
C GLU A 13 -5.36 -12.67 1.78
N THR A 14 -4.77 -12.97 2.94
CA THR A 14 -4.34 -11.95 3.89
C THR A 14 -3.01 -11.36 3.40
N TRP A 15 -3.09 -10.32 2.60
CA TRP A 15 -1.96 -9.44 2.29
C TRP A 15 -1.77 -8.44 3.42
N ARG A 16 -0.52 -8.15 3.80
CA ARG A 16 -0.24 -7.11 4.81
C ARG A 16 -0.75 -5.73 4.39
N PHE A 17 -0.57 -5.37 3.12
CA PHE A 17 -1.04 -4.10 2.57
C PHE A 17 -2.00 -4.34 1.40
N LYS A 18 -3.00 -3.47 1.26
CA LYS A 18 -4.00 -3.50 0.20
C LYS A 18 -3.53 -2.70 -1.01
N LEU A 19 -4.03 -3.04 -2.21
CA LEU A 19 -3.86 -2.17 -3.38
C LEU A 19 -4.50 -0.81 -3.08
N GLY A 20 -3.86 0.28 -3.48
CA GLY A 20 -4.30 1.64 -3.19
C GLY A 20 -4.04 2.10 -1.75
N GLN A 21 -3.43 1.28 -0.89
CA GLN A 21 -3.06 1.71 0.46
C GLN A 21 -1.82 2.62 0.40
N CYS A 22 -1.83 3.69 1.19
CA CYS A 22 -0.63 4.50 1.40
C CYS A 22 0.27 3.87 2.45
N ILE A 23 1.54 3.75 2.10
CA ILE A 23 2.59 3.19 2.93
C ILE A 23 3.85 4.04 2.80
N SER A 24 4.78 3.86 3.73
CA SER A 24 6.10 4.48 3.69
C SER A 24 7.17 3.42 3.90
N HIS A 25 8.39 3.74 3.50
CA HIS A 25 9.54 3.00 3.99
C HIS A 25 9.71 3.25 5.49
N LYS A 26 10.20 2.24 6.23
CA LYS A 26 10.43 2.37 7.68
C LYS A 26 11.66 3.20 8.03
N ASP A 27 12.70 3.14 7.19
CA ASP A 27 14.00 3.79 7.47
C ASP A 27 14.08 5.24 6.94
N GLN A 28 13.16 5.63 6.05
CA GLN A 28 13.11 6.98 5.49
C GLN A 28 11.68 7.35 5.16
N VAL A 29 11.35 8.64 5.28
CA VAL A 29 10.05 9.14 4.83
C VAL A 29 9.98 8.98 3.31
N MET A 30 9.10 8.08 2.84
CA MET A 30 8.92 7.81 1.42
C MET A 30 7.45 7.48 1.14
N PRO A 31 6.58 8.50 1.13
CA PRO A 31 5.15 8.32 0.95
C PRO A 31 4.88 7.67 -0.40
N SER A 32 4.20 6.53 -0.39
CA SER A 32 4.01 5.71 -1.59
C SER A 32 2.62 5.06 -1.63
N LEU A 33 2.11 4.81 -2.83
CA LEU A 33 0.87 4.05 -3.04
C LEU A 33 1.20 2.60 -3.43
N VAL A 34 0.51 1.63 -2.84
CA VAL A 34 0.60 0.24 -3.30
C VAL A 34 -0.12 0.08 -4.65
N MET A 35 0.65 -0.24 -5.69
CA MET A 35 0.17 -0.44 -7.07
C MET A 35 0.08 -1.93 -7.44
N GLY A 36 0.87 -2.78 -6.80
CA GLY A 36 0.94 -4.21 -7.12
C GLY A 36 1.42 -5.04 -5.94
N ARG A 37 1.13 -6.34 -5.99
CA ARG A 37 1.46 -7.30 -4.94
C ARG A 37 1.91 -8.60 -5.56
N VAL A 38 3.01 -9.15 -5.07
CA VAL A 38 3.50 -10.46 -5.49
C VAL A 38 4.07 -11.20 -4.28
N ARG A 39 3.94 -12.52 -4.27
CA ARG A 39 4.64 -13.39 -3.33
C ARG A 39 5.80 -14.07 -4.05
N THR A 40 6.98 -13.99 -3.44
CA THR A 40 8.12 -14.79 -3.89
C THR A 40 7.83 -16.28 -3.69
N THR A 41 8.62 -17.14 -4.33
CA THR A 41 8.55 -18.61 -4.12
C THR A 41 8.78 -19.03 -2.67
N LYS A 42 9.43 -18.17 -1.86
CA LYS A 42 9.65 -18.38 -0.42
C LYS A 42 8.53 -17.79 0.45
N GLY A 43 7.41 -17.39 -0.14
CA GLY A 43 6.25 -16.83 0.58
C GLY A 43 6.40 -15.39 1.06
N ARG A 44 7.53 -14.72 0.79
CA ARG A 44 7.73 -13.31 1.16
C ARG A 44 6.90 -12.40 0.26
N GLU A 45 6.21 -11.44 0.87
CA GLU A 45 5.42 -10.44 0.17
C GLU A 45 6.31 -9.30 -0.34
N VAL A 46 6.15 -8.95 -1.61
CA VAL A 46 6.80 -7.83 -2.27
C VAL A 46 5.71 -6.95 -2.87
N TYR A 47 5.83 -5.65 -2.64
CA TYR A 47 4.87 -4.65 -3.05
C TYR A 47 5.47 -3.78 -4.13
N GLY A 48 4.75 -3.67 -5.24
CA GLY A 48 5.00 -2.65 -6.25
C GLY A 48 4.38 -1.36 -5.75
N VAL A 49 5.19 -0.31 -5.61
CA VAL A 49 4.79 0.96 -5.04
C VAL A 49 5.12 2.12 -5.95
N ARG A 50 4.27 3.15 -5.98
CA ARG A 50 4.55 4.42 -6.64
C ARG A 50 4.90 5.47 -5.61
N SER A 51 6.12 5.99 -5.68
CA SER A 51 6.64 7.02 -4.77
C SER A 51 6.07 8.41 -5.11
N PHE A 52 5.75 9.17 -4.08
CA PHE A 52 5.37 10.58 -4.15
C PHE A 52 6.39 11.49 -3.45
N MET A 53 7.66 11.11 -3.50
CA MET A 53 8.78 11.94 -3.04
C MET A 53 9.02 13.13 -3.98
N ASN A 54 9.31 14.31 -3.42
CA ASN A 54 9.69 15.51 -4.18
C ASN A 54 10.88 15.29 -5.13
N VAL A 55 11.87 14.51 -4.68
CA VAL A 55 13.12 14.30 -5.42
C VAL A 55 13.04 13.21 -6.49
N ASP A 56 12.00 12.38 -6.47
CA ASP A 56 11.84 11.20 -7.34
C ASP A 56 10.35 10.94 -7.59
N LEU A 57 9.72 11.91 -8.24
CA LEU A 57 8.28 11.95 -8.50
C LEU A 57 7.82 10.74 -9.32
N ASN A 58 6.79 10.05 -8.84
CA ASN A 58 6.10 8.96 -9.54
C ASN A 58 7.00 7.76 -9.90
N ARG A 59 8.12 7.58 -9.19
CA ARG A 59 9.00 6.45 -9.43
C ARG A 59 8.40 5.16 -8.88
N ASP A 60 8.26 4.16 -9.75
CA ASP A 60 7.79 2.84 -9.38
C ASP A 60 8.96 2.01 -8.79
N ARG A 61 8.69 1.29 -7.70
CA ARG A 61 9.67 0.47 -6.97
C ARG A 61 9.05 -0.85 -6.53
N MET A 62 9.87 -1.88 -6.38
CA MET A 62 9.49 -3.15 -5.75
C MET A 62 10.15 -3.23 -4.38
N ILE A 63 9.36 -3.36 -3.31
CA ILE A 63 9.86 -3.30 -1.92
C ILE A 63 9.29 -4.46 -1.10
N LEU A 64 10.14 -5.03 -0.24
CA LEU A 64 9.73 -6.10 0.68
C LEU A 64 8.77 -5.56 1.76
N ALA A 65 7.78 -6.36 2.12
CA ALA A 65 6.79 -6.00 3.15
C ALA A 65 7.37 -5.62 4.51
N GLU A 66 8.56 -6.16 4.85
CA GLU A 66 9.27 -5.90 6.12
C GLU A 66 9.98 -4.54 6.17
N SER A 67 10.07 -3.87 5.03
CA SER A 67 10.65 -2.53 4.89
C SER A 67 9.57 -1.45 4.84
N LEU A 68 8.29 -1.84 4.87
CA LEU A 68 7.15 -0.98 4.68
C LEU A 68 6.34 -0.84 5.98
N VAL A 69 5.79 0.35 6.19
CA VAL A 69 4.91 0.70 7.30
C VAL A 69 3.70 1.45 6.77
N ASP A 70 2.59 1.36 7.49
CA ASP A 70 1.39 2.11 7.15
C ASP A 70 1.59 3.61 7.33
N VAL A 71 1.05 4.38 6.39
CA VAL A 71 0.96 5.83 6.54
C VAL A 71 -0.34 6.15 7.25
N VAL A 72 -0.23 6.72 8.45
CA VAL A 72 -1.36 7.19 9.25
C VAL A 72 -1.54 8.69 9.03
N VAL A 73 -2.80 9.16 9.01
CA VAL A 73 -3.14 10.60 8.94
C VAL A 73 -2.34 11.37 9.99
N GLY A 74 -1.72 12.49 9.59
CA GLY A 74 -0.96 13.36 10.50
C GLY A 74 0.46 12.89 10.82
N THR A 75 0.91 11.75 10.29
CA THR A 75 2.32 11.35 10.38
C THR A 75 3.19 12.13 9.38
N ALA A 76 4.50 12.24 9.65
CA ALA A 76 5.44 12.92 8.74
C ALA A 76 5.34 12.41 7.29
N PRO A 77 5.23 11.09 7.01
CA PRO A 77 4.97 10.62 5.64
C PRO A 77 3.64 11.08 5.03
N CYS A 78 2.59 11.29 5.82
CA CYS A 78 1.35 11.88 5.29
C CYS A 78 1.55 13.36 4.96
N LEU A 79 2.24 14.13 5.81
CA LEU A 79 2.49 15.56 5.60
C LEU A 79 3.45 15.85 4.43
N GLU A 80 4.44 14.98 4.23
CA GLU A 80 5.41 15.07 3.13
C GLU A 80 4.91 14.41 1.83
N CYS A 81 3.72 13.80 1.85
CA CYS A 81 3.12 13.23 0.65
C CYS A 81 2.70 14.34 -0.30
N LEU A 82 3.14 14.29 -1.56
CA LEU A 82 2.71 15.25 -2.58
C LEU A 82 1.21 15.24 -2.87
N LEU A 83 0.54 14.12 -2.62
CA LEU A 83 -0.92 14.04 -2.74
C LEU A 83 -1.65 14.64 -1.53
N HIS A 84 -0.93 15.02 -0.47
CA HIS A 84 -1.53 15.65 0.72
C HIS A 84 -2.16 17.00 0.36
N GLN A 85 -1.41 17.85 -0.34
CA GLN A 85 -1.86 19.20 -0.71
C GLN A 85 -2.97 19.21 -1.77
N THR A 86 -3.11 18.12 -2.53
CA THR A 86 -4.17 17.98 -3.54
C THR A 86 -5.47 17.42 -2.94
N GLY A 87 -5.45 16.94 -1.69
CA GLY A 87 -6.58 16.26 -1.06
C GLY A 87 -6.89 14.88 -1.67
N LEU A 88 -6.04 14.37 -2.56
CA LEU A 88 -6.23 13.10 -3.27
C LEU A 88 -5.51 11.92 -2.59
N CYS A 89 -4.77 12.17 -1.51
CA CYS A 89 -4.09 11.10 -0.79
C CYS A 89 -5.13 10.23 -0.06
N PRO A 90 -5.24 8.92 -0.38
CA PRO A 90 -6.24 8.06 0.24
C PRO A 90 -6.01 7.82 1.75
N ALA A 91 -4.81 8.10 2.26
CA ALA A 91 -4.51 8.09 3.69
C ALA A 91 -4.48 9.46 4.36
N CYS A 92 -4.60 10.55 3.60
CA CYS A 92 -4.71 11.91 4.16
C CYS A 92 -6.07 12.56 3.82
N GLY A 93 -7.04 11.76 3.34
CA GLY A 93 -8.41 12.22 3.10
C GLY A 93 -8.97 12.88 4.37
N LEU A 94 -9.51 14.08 4.17
CA LEU A 94 -9.95 15.04 5.18
C LEU A 94 -10.65 14.42 6.41
N PRO A 95 -10.55 15.04 7.61
CA PRO A 95 -11.54 14.78 8.65
C PRO A 95 -12.95 14.95 8.06
N ALA A 96 -13.86 14.05 8.41
CA ALA A 96 -15.28 14.25 8.16
C ALA A 96 -15.69 15.64 8.69
N ALA A 97 -16.39 16.39 7.82
CA ALA A 97 -17.09 17.66 8.00
C ALA A 97 -17.00 18.35 9.38
#